data_AF-E3I4N6-F1
#
_entry.id   AF-E3I4N6-F1
#
_cell.length_a   1.000
_cell.length_b   1.000
_cell.length_c   1.000
_cell.angle_alpha   90.00
_cell.angle_beta   90.00
_cell.angle_gamma   90.00
#
_symmetry.space_group_name_H-M   'P 1'
#
loop_
_entity.id
_entity.type
_entity.pdbx_description
1 polymer ?
#
loop_
_entity_poly.entity_id
_entity_poly.type
_entity_poly.pdbx_seq_one_letter_code
_entity_poly.pdbx_strand_id
1 'polypeptide(L)'
;MSHEFDASLIHPEPAAEALPPDLRNAVESAKRMPSAFANAKLHGENELRRLVQSCNRIAWGTVPSDLRAPSREEAEALLAALAPDVREKLLAEAKLAAEQRRFVGILRIIEREVAAQKAAEQADRVRYEAEQREIAEFEAFDAAGKAARFEAWRASRRGA
;
A
#
# COMPACT_ATOMS: atom_id res chain seq x y z
N MET A 1 3.78 -10.75 38.14
CA MET A 1 3.64 -11.69 37.01
C MET A 1 3.86 -10.87 35.76
N SER A 2 4.82 -11.26 34.90
CA SER A 2 5.00 -10.61 33.60
C SER A 2 3.79 -10.91 32.72
N HIS A 3 3.19 -9.89 32.12
CA HIS A 3 2.09 -10.08 31.18
C HIS A 3 2.66 -10.59 29.84
N GLU A 4 2.02 -11.57 29.23
CA GLU A 4 2.39 -12.05 27.89
C GLU A 4 2.44 -10.88 26.88
N PHE A 5 3.31 -11.01 25.88
CA PHE A 5 3.54 -10.02 24.82
C PHE A 5 3.92 -10.73 23.52
N ASP A 6 3.94 -10.01 22.40
CA ASP A 6 4.38 -10.59 21.13
C ASP A 6 5.90 -10.81 21.12
N ALA A 7 6.29 -12.07 21.34
CA ALA A 7 7.69 -12.49 21.38
C ALA A 7 8.40 -12.33 20.03
N SER A 8 7.68 -12.12 18.92
CA SER A 8 8.32 -11.81 17.64
C SER A 8 9.00 -10.43 17.64
N LEU A 9 8.60 -9.54 18.55
CA LEU A 9 9.09 -8.16 18.65
C LEU A 9 10.33 -8.00 19.54
N ILE A 10 10.87 -9.08 20.10
CA ILE A 10 12.05 -9.03 20.98
C ILE A 10 13.34 -8.67 20.22
N HIS A 11 13.36 -8.86 18.90
CA HIS A 11 14.51 -8.49 18.09
C HIS A 11 14.46 -6.96 17.84
N PRO A 12 15.40 -6.18 18.39
CA PRO A 12 15.30 -4.73 18.46
C PRO A 12 15.48 -4.01 17.11
N GLU A 13 15.88 -4.73 16.05
CA GLU A 13 15.99 -4.12 14.73
C GLU A 13 14.69 -4.28 13.95
N PRO A 14 14.04 -3.17 13.62
CA PRO A 14 13.81 -2.79 12.26
C PRO A 14 14.94 -1.84 11.86
N ALA A 15 15.80 -2.27 10.93
CA ALA A 15 16.45 -1.28 10.07
C ALA A 15 15.33 -0.35 9.59
N ALA A 16 15.54 0.97 9.68
CA ALA A 16 14.60 1.97 9.19
C ALA A 16 13.98 1.51 7.86
N GLU A 17 12.72 1.89 7.60
CA GLU A 17 12.06 1.71 6.29
C GLU A 17 12.83 2.50 5.22
N ALA A 18 14.07 2.10 4.93
CA ALA A 18 14.82 2.49 3.78
C ALA A 18 14.02 1.90 2.62
N LEU A 19 13.31 2.80 1.95
CA LEU A 19 12.61 2.51 0.74
C LEU A 19 13.57 1.78 -0.21
N PRO A 20 13.11 0.74 -0.91
CA PRO A 20 13.93 0.09 -1.91
C PRO A 20 14.42 1.15 -2.92
N PRO A 21 15.70 1.13 -3.34
CA PRO A 21 16.21 2.07 -4.34
C PRO A 21 15.46 1.96 -5.67
N ASP A 22 14.79 0.83 -5.90
CA ASP A 22 13.97 0.50 -7.06
C ASP A 22 12.45 0.63 -6.81
N LEU A 23 12.02 1.35 -5.76
CA LEU A 23 10.60 1.51 -5.40
C LEU A 23 9.75 1.93 -6.60
N ARG A 24 10.24 2.85 -7.43
CA ARG A 24 9.53 3.30 -8.64
C ARG A 24 9.26 2.14 -9.61
N ASN A 25 10.23 1.27 -9.83
CA ASN A 25 10.07 0.10 -10.70
C ASN A 25 9.10 -0.90 -10.09
N ALA A 26 9.14 -1.08 -8.76
CA ALA A 26 8.20 -1.95 -8.05
C ALA A 26 6.75 -1.44 -8.15
N VAL A 27 6.53 -0.12 -8.03
CA VAL A 27 5.22 0.52 -8.23
C VAL A 27 4.71 0.30 -9.66
N GLU A 28 5.54 0.54 -10.68
CA GLU A 28 5.17 0.32 -12.07
C GLU A 28 4.85 -1.16 -12.37
N SER A 29 5.63 -2.09 -11.80
CA SER A 29 5.37 -3.53 -11.92
C SER A 29 4.04 -3.92 -11.28
N ALA A 30 3.75 -3.38 -10.08
CA ALA A 30 2.49 -3.63 -9.38
C ALA A 30 1.28 -3.09 -10.14
N LYS A 31 1.40 -1.95 -10.84
CA LYS A 31 0.35 -1.43 -11.73
C LYS A 31 0.06 -2.38 -12.89
N ARG A 32 1.11 -2.95 -13.50
CA ARG A 32 1.00 -3.86 -14.65
C ARG A 32 0.48 -5.25 -14.28
N MET A 33 0.80 -5.73 -13.08
CA MET A 33 0.48 -7.09 -12.62
C MET A 33 -0.25 -7.07 -11.26
N PRO A 34 -1.48 -6.54 -11.19
CA PRO A 34 -2.20 -6.36 -9.93
C PRO A 34 -2.48 -7.67 -9.19
N SER A 35 -2.78 -8.76 -9.90
CA SER A 35 -3.01 -10.07 -9.29
C SER A 35 -1.75 -10.67 -8.67
N ALA A 36 -0.59 -10.51 -9.33
CA ALA A 36 0.69 -10.99 -8.78
C ALA A 36 1.06 -10.21 -7.51
N PHE A 37 0.84 -8.90 -7.52
CA PHE A 37 1.06 -8.06 -6.35
C PHE A 37 0.13 -8.42 -5.18
N ALA A 38 -1.16 -8.63 -5.44
CA ALA A 38 -2.13 -9.06 -4.42
C ALA A 38 -1.73 -10.41 -3.81
N ASN A 39 -1.27 -11.37 -4.63
CA ASN A 39 -0.77 -12.66 -4.14
C ASN A 39 0.49 -12.48 -3.29
N ALA A 40 1.45 -11.65 -3.71
CA ALA A 40 2.66 -11.37 -2.94
C ALA A 40 2.35 -10.77 -1.56
N LYS A 41 1.35 -9.88 -1.47
CA LYS A 41 0.85 -9.34 -0.19
C LYS A 41 0.27 -10.43 0.69
N LEU A 42 -0.64 -11.25 0.15
CA LEU A 42 -1.28 -12.32 0.90
C LEU A 42 -0.26 -13.32 1.45
N HIS A 43 0.70 -13.73 0.62
CA HIS A 43 1.80 -14.60 1.05
C HIS A 43 2.66 -13.92 2.11
N GLY A 44 2.97 -12.63 1.92
CA GLY A 44 3.76 -11.86 2.87
C GLY A 44 3.12 -11.77 4.25
N GLU A 45 1.82 -11.51 4.30
CA GLU A 45 1.04 -11.41 5.55
C GLU A 45 0.83 -12.77 6.22
N ASN A 46 0.61 -13.83 5.43
CA ASN A 46 0.48 -15.18 5.95
C ASN A 46 1.79 -15.67 6.58
N GLU A 47 2.92 -15.41 5.92
CA GLU A 47 4.23 -15.79 6.46
C GLU A 47 4.57 -15.00 7.73
N LEU A 48 4.25 -13.70 7.76
CA LEU A 48 4.39 -12.91 8.98
C LEU A 48 3.57 -13.51 10.13
N ARG A 49 2.31 -13.88 9.87
CA ARG A 49 1.44 -14.50 10.88
C ARG A 49 2.03 -15.83 11.38
N ARG A 50 2.59 -16.65 10.48
CA ARG A 50 3.26 -17.91 10.82
C ARG A 50 4.45 -17.67 11.75
N LEU A 51 5.30 -16.69 11.44
CA LEU A 51 6.48 -16.34 12.23
C LEU A 51 6.09 -15.81 13.61
N VAL A 52 5.11 -14.90 13.68
CA VAL A 52 4.56 -14.38 14.95
C VAL A 52 4.05 -15.53 15.83
N GLN A 53 3.31 -16.49 15.25
CA GLN A 53 2.85 -17.66 15.98
C GLN A 53 4.01 -18.57 16.43
N SER A 54 5.04 -18.73 15.61
CA SER A 54 6.24 -19.52 15.96
C SER A 54 6.95 -18.92 17.18
N CYS A 55 7.27 -17.61 17.15
CA CYS A 55 7.90 -16.91 18.26
C CYS A 55 7.10 -17.03 19.55
N ASN A 56 5.78 -16.79 19.48
CA ASN A 56 4.92 -16.83 20.66
C ASN A 56 4.77 -18.23 21.23
N ARG A 57 4.70 -19.28 20.39
CA ARG A 57 4.71 -20.66 20.89
C ARG A 57 6.04 -21.04 21.55
N ILE A 58 7.17 -20.52 21.06
CA ILE A 58 8.47 -20.76 21.68
C ILE A 58 8.56 -20.08 23.05
N ALA A 59 8.08 -18.84 23.17
CA ALA A 59 8.15 -18.07 24.41
C ALA A 59 7.11 -18.52 25.46
N TRP A 60 5.88 -18.80 25.03
CA TRP A 60 4.71 -18.95 25.92
C TRP A 60 4.01 -20.31 25.81
N GLY A 61 4.31 -21.10 24.78
CA GLY A 61 3.55 -22.31 24.45
C GLY A 61 2.17 -22.05 23.80
N THR A 62 1.72 -20.80 23.79
CA THR A 62 0.41 -20.35 23.29
C THR A 62 0.57 -19.05 22.48
N VAL A 63 -0.53 -18.59 21.87
CA VAL A 63 -0.59 -17.25 21.28
C VAL A 63 -1.21 -16.32 22.33
N PRO A 64 -0.53 -15.24 22.74
CA PRO A 64 -1.06 -14.27 23.68
C PRO A 64 -2.38 -13.68 23.19
N SER A 65 -3.25 -13.32 24.14
CA SER A 65 -4.49 -12.58 23.82
C SER A 65 -4.21 -11.16 23.33
N ASP A 66 -3.07 -10.58 23.73
CA ASP A 66 -2.63 -9.24 23.36
C ASP A 66 -1.23 -9.29 22.72
N LEU A 67 -1.12 -8.81 21.48
CA LEU A 67 0.13 -8.79 20.71
C LEU A 67 0.86 -7.46 20.87
N ARG A 68 1.00 -7.01 22.11
CA ARG A 68 1.73 -5.78 22.45
C ARG A 68 3.24 -5.97 22.26
N ALA A 69 3.94 -4.85 22.08
CA ALA A 69 5.39 -4.83 22.13
C ALA A 69 5.91 -5.06 23.56
N PRO A 70 7.01 -5.82 23.73
CA PRO A 70 7.69 -5.92 25.02
C PRO A 70 8.44 -4.64 25.37
N SER A 71 8.60 -4.37 26.66
CA SER A 71 9.65 -3.49 27.13
C SER A 71 11.02 -4.15 26.96
N ARG A 72 12.10 -3.35 27.00
CA ARG A 72 13.47 -3.88 26.95
C ARG A 72 13.74 -4.87 28.10
N GLU A 73 13.31 -4.53 29.29
CA GLU A 73 13.49 -5.37 30.49
C GLU A 73 12.70 -6.67 30.37
N GLU A 74 11.48 -6.62 29.80
CA GLU A 74 10.67 -7.81 29.55
C GLU A 74 11.31 -8.76 28.52
N ALA A 75 11.87 -8.20 27.45
CA ALA A 75 12.60 -8.96 26.45
C ALA A 75 13.87 -9.60 27.04
N GLU A 76 14.66 -8.84 27.80
CA GLU A 76 15.86 -9.35 28.48
C GLU A 76 15.51 -10.44 29.50
N ALA A 77 14.45 -10.26 30.29
CA ALA A 77 13.98 -11.25 31.26
C ALA A 77 13.50 -12.54 30.60
N LEU A 78 12.75 -12.45 29.49
CA LEU A 78 12.34 -13.63 28.70
C LEU A 78 13.57 -14.38 28.19
N LEU A 79 14.51 -13.69 27.56
CA LEU A 79 15.72 -14.31 27.01
C LEU A 79 16.60 -14.95 28.08
N ALA A 80 16.64 -14.39 29.29
CA ALA A 80 17.37 -14.96 30.42
C ALA A 80 16.70 -16.21 31.01
N ALA A 81 15.37 -16.33 30.89
CA ALA A 81 14.61 -17.47 31.43
C ALA A 81 14.62 -18.70 30.51
N LEU A 82 15.00 -18.55 29.24
CA LEU A 82 15.00 -19.63 28.25
C LEU A 82 16.31 -20.43 28.26
N ALA A 83 16.20 -21.74 27.97
CA ALA A 83 17.37 -22.57 27.68
C ALA A 83 18.14 -22.03 26.46
N PRO A 84 19.48 -22.19 26.38
CA PRO A 84 20.29 -21.57 25.33
C PRO A 84 19.85 -21.89 23.91
N ASP A 85 19.50 -23.15 23.63
CA ASP A 85 19.01 -23.63 22.33
C ASP A 85 17.65 -23.03 21.96
N VAL A 86 16.74 -22.95 22.93
CA VAL A 86 15.42 -22.34 22.76
C VAL A 86 15.53 -20.84 22.50
N ARG A 87 16.44 -20.18 23.23
CA ARG A 87 16.75 -18.76 23.07
C ARG A 87 17.30 -18.46 21.68
N GLU A 88 18.26 -19.24 21.20
CA GLU A 88 18.82 -19.09 19.84
C GLU A 88 17.75 -19.24 18.76
N LYS A 89 16.90 -20.27 18.90
CA LYS A 89 15.77 -20.48 17.99
C LYS A 89 14.80 -19.29 18.00
N LEU A 90 14.44 -18.79 19.18
CA LEU A 90 13.53 -17.65 19.31
C LEU A 90 14.10 -16.40 18.65
N LEU A 91 15.39 -16.11 18.85
CA LEU A 91 16.06 -14.96 18.24
C LEU A 91 16.11 -15.08 16.71
N ALA A 92 16.38 -16.28 16.17
CA ALA A 92 16.37 -16.52 14.73
C ALA A 92 14.98 -16.28 14.12
N GLU A 93 13.93 -16.81 14.74
CA GLU A 93 12.53 -16.61 14.28
C GLU A 93 12.09 -15.15 14.43
N ALA A 94 12.46 -14.48 15.53
CA ALA A 94 12.15 -13.07 15.75
C ALA A 94 12.84 -12.16 14.72
N LYS A 95 14.08 -12.50 14.32
CA LYS A 95 14.79 -11.81 13.23
C LYS A 95 14.07 -11.98 11.89
N LEU A 96 13.66 -13.21 11.53
CA LEU A 96 12.88 -13.46 10.32
C LEU A 96 11.54 -12.71 10.35
N ALA A 97 10.87 -12.68 11.51
CA ALA A 97 9.64 -11.90 11.68
C ALA A 97 9.86 -10.40 11.44
N ALA A 98 10.99 -9.85 11.91
CA ALA A 98 11.35 -8.45 11.67
C ALA A 98 11.59 -8.16 10.19
N GLU A 99 12.35 -9.01 9.49
CA GLU A 99 12.56 -8.90 8.04
C GLU A 99 11.24 -9.00 7.26
N GLN A 100 10.36 -9.93 7.66
CA GLN A 100 9.07 -10.12 7.05
C GLN A 100 8.12 -8.93 7.30
N ARG A 101 8.13 -8.33 8.49
CA ARG A 101 7.40 -7.08 8.77
C ARG A 101 7.87 -5.95 7.86
N ARG A 102 9.19 -5.81 7.68
CA ARG A 102 9.76 -4.81 6.76
C ARG A 102 9.28 -5.03 5.33
N PHE A 103 9.30 -6.28 4.85
CA PHE A 103 8.80 -6.62 3.53
C PHE A 103 7.32 -6.27 3.35
N VAL A 104 6.46 -6.66 4.30
CA VAL A 104 5.03 -6.30 4.29
C VAL A 104 4.83 -4.79 4.35
N GLY A 105 5.65 -4.07 5.13
CA GLY A 105 5.67 -2.61 5.17
C GLY A 105 5.94 -1.99 3.80
N ILE A 106 6.97 -2.46 3.09
CA ILE A 106 7.30 -2.04 1.73
C ILE A 106 6.13 -2.29 0.77
N LEU A 107 5.48 -3.46 0.84
CA LEU A 107 4.32 -3.75 0.00
C LEU A 107 3.16 -2.78 0.28
N ARG A 108 2.93 -2.39 1.54
CA ARG A 108 1.90 -1.38 1.88
C ARG A 108 2.25 0.00 1.33
N ILE A 109 3.52 0.37 1.32
CA ILE A 109 3.98 1.62 0.70
C ILE A 109 3.70 1.59 -0.80
N ILE A 110 4.09 0.51 -1.48
CA ILE A 110 3.83 0.32 -2.92
C ILE A 110 2.34 0.42 -3.22
N GLU A 111 1.48 -0.22 -2.43
CA GLU A 111 0.02 -0.16 -2.62
C GLU A 111 -0.53 1.27 -2.54
N ARG A 112 -0.06 2.05 -1.56
CA ARG A 112 -0.47 3.45 -1.40
C ARG A 112 -0.03 4.29 -2.59
N GLU A 113 1.20 4.11 -3.06
CA GLU A 113 1.72 4.82 -4.24
C GLU A 113 0.94 4.47 -5.51
N VAL A 114 0.63 3.19 -5.72
CA VAL A 114 -0.23 2.73 -6.83
C VAL A 114 -1.60 3.40 -6.77
N ALA A 115 -2.23 3.45 -5.58
CA ALA A 115 -3.53 4.06 -5.40
C ALA A 115 -3.48 5.58 -5.65
N ALA A 116 -2.45 6.27 -5.17
CA ALA A 116 -2.25 7.70 -5.36
C ALA A 116 -2.09 8.04 -6.85
N GLN A 117 -1.29 7.27 -7.60
CA GLN A 117 -1.12 7.49 -9.03
C GLN A 117 -2.42 7.25 -9.81
N LYS A 118 -3.17 6.19 -9.50
CA LYS A 118 -4.47 5.94 -10.14
C LYS A 118 -5.48 7.06 -9.88
N ALA A 119 -5.48 7.62 -8.67
CA ALA A 119 -6.33 8.75 -8.33
C ALA A 119 -5.95 10.01 -9.13
N ALA A 120 -4.65 10.28 -9.29
CA ALA A 120 -4.16 11.38 -10.12
C ALA A 120 -4.52 11.20 -11.60
N GLU A 121 -4.29 10.00 -12.17
CA GLU A 121 -4.64 9.67 -13.56
C GLU A 121 -6.15 9.85 -13.81
N GLN A 122 -7.00 9.44 -12.86
CA GLN A 122 -8.44 9.63 -12.96
C GLN A 122 -8.85 11.10 -12.88
N ALA A 123 -8.21 11.89 -12.00
CA ALA A 123 -8.49 13.33 -11.90
C ALA A 123 -8.12 14.07 -13.20
N ASP A 124 -6.98 13.74 -13.80
CA ASP A 124 -6.54 14.34 -15.07
C ASP A 124 -7.49 13.96 -16.21
N ARG A 125 -7.93 12.69 -16.27
CA ARG A 125 -8.92 12.25 -17.25
C ARG A 125 -10.25 12.99 -17.12
N VAL A 126 -10.75 13.16 -15.89
CA VAL A 126 -12.00 13.90 -15.64
C VAL A 126 -11.87 15.36 -16.06
N ARG A 127 -10.74 16.00 -15.79
CA ARG A 127 -10.47 17.38 -16.24
C ARG A 127 -10.45 17.49 -17.76
N TYR A 128 -9.72 16.59 -18.42
CA TYR A 128 -9.65 16.56 -19.88
C TYR A 128 -11.02 16.33 -20.52
N GLU A 129 -11.81 15.39 -20.00
CA GLU A 129 -13.17 15.14 -20.49
C GLU A 129 -14.10 16.36 -20.29
N ALA A 130 -13.92 17.13 -19.21
CA ALA A 130 -14.67 18.37 -19.00
C ALA A 130 -14.27 19.47 -20.00
N GLU A 131 -12.97 19.67 -20.23
CA GLU A 131 -12.46 20.63 -21.22
C GLU A 131 -12.95 20.29 -22.64
N GLN A 132 -12.97 19.01 -23.01
CA GLN A 132 -13.48 18.58 -24.32
C GLN A 132 -14.98 18.84 -24.48
N ARG A 133 -15.77 18.68 -23.40
CA ARG A 133 -17.21 19.00 -23.42
C ARG A 133 -17.42 20.50 -23.58
N GLU A 134 -16.67 21.33 -22.86
CA GLU A 134 -16.77 22.79 -22.97
C GLU A 134 -16.43 23.28 -24.39
N ILE A 135 -15.37 22.73 -25.01
CA ILE A 135 -15.02 23.03 -26.40
C ILE A 135 -16.14 22.62 -27.34
N ALA A 136 -16.68 21.39 -27.21
CA ALA A 136 -17.74 20.90 -28.07
C ALA A 136 -19.03 21.74 -27.93
N GLU A 137 -19.38 22.17 -26.71
CA GLU A 137 -20.52 23.06 -26.46
C GLU A 137 -20.32 24.43 -27.11
N PHE A 138 -19.12 25.00 -26.99
CA PHE A 138 -18.78 26.27 -27.64
C PHE A 138 -18.83 26.17 -29.17
N GLU A 139 -18.25 25.12 -29.76
CA GLU A 139 -18.26 24.89 -31.21
C GLU A 139 -19.69 24.69 -31.74
N ALA A 140 -20.53 23.94 -31.01
CA ALA A 140 -21.94 23.76 -31.36
C ALA A 140 -22.71 25.09 -31.31
N PHE A 141 -22.47 25.91 -30.28
CA PHE A 141 -23.09 27.22 -30.14
C PHE A 141 -22.66 28.18 -31.27
N ASP A 142 -21.36 28.25 -31.58
CA ASP A 142 -20.85 29.09 -32.67
C ASP A 142 -21.37 28.61 -34.04
N ALA A 143 -21.41 27.30 -34.29
CA ALA A 143 -21.98 26.74 -35.51
C ALA A 143 -23.47 27.09 -35.68
N ALA A 144 -24.27 26.99 -34.61
CA ALA A 144 -25.66 27.41 -34.62
C ALA A 144 -25.81 28.92 -34.89
N GLY A 145 -24.99 29.75 -34.23
CA GLY A 145 -24.96 31.19 -34.47
C GLY A 145 -24.58 31.56 -35.91
N LYS A 146 -23.60 30.87 -36.50
CA LYS A 146 -23.20 31.03 -37.91
C LYS A 146 -24.33 30.64 -38.86
N ALA A 147 -25.00 29.50 -38.61
CA ALA A 147 -26.13 29.05 -39.42
C ALA A 147 -27.28 30.07 -39.41
N ALA A 148 -27.66 30.57 -38.22
CA ALA A 148 -28.71 31.58 -38.08
C ALA A 148 -28.38 32.89 -38.82
N ARG A 149 -27.13 33.38 -38.70
CA ARG A 149 -26.66 34.57 -39.45
C ARG A 149 -26.72 34.35 -40.97
N PHE A 150 -26.33 33.17 -41.44
CA PHE A 150 -26.39 32.84 -42.86
C PHE A 150 -27.82 32.74 -43.38
N GLU A 151 -28.75 32.18 -42.61
CA GLU A 151 -30.17 32.14 -42.94
C GLU A 151 -30.80 33.54 -43.01
N ALA A 152 -30.53 34.40 -42.03
CA ALA A 152 -30.98 35.78 -42.03
C ALA A 152 -30.46 36.56 -43.25
N TRP A 153 -29.19 36.36 -43.61
CA TRP A 153 -28.59 36.95 -44.82
C TRP A 153 -29.24 36.44 -46.12
N ARG A 154 -29.54 35.13 -46.20
CA ARG A 154 -30.26 34.57 -47.37
C ARG A 154 -31.68 35.13 -47.50
N ALA A 155 -32.38 35.30 -46.38
CA ALA A 155 -33.74 35.84 -46.37
C ALA A 155 -33.78 37.29 -46.86
N SER A 156 -32.83 38.14 -46.45
CA SER A 156 -32.76 39.54 -46.87
C SER A 156 -32.47 39.72 -48.37
N ARG A 157 -31.88 38.71 -49.02
CA ARG A 157 -31.59 38.70 -50.46
C ARG A 157 -32.71 38.14 -51.34
N ARG A 158 -33.70 37.45 -50.76
CA ARG A 158 -34.86 36.88 -51.47
C ARG A 158 -36.12 37.76 -51.36
N GLY A 159 -36.12 38.73 -50.45
CA GLY A 159 -37.20 39.70 -50.27
C GLY A 159 -36.97 41.05 -50.96
N ALA A 160 -35.98 41.13 -51.85
CA ALA A 160 -35.71 42.26 -52.76
C ALA A 160 -35.82 41.77 -54.20
#